data_AF-A0A938M6A4-F1
#
_entry.id   AF-A0A938M6A4-F1
#
_cell.length_a   1.000
_cell.length_b   1.000
_cell.length_c   1.000
_cell.angle_alpha   90.00
_cell.angle_beta   90.00
_cell.angle_gamma   90.00
#
_symmetry.space_group_name_H-M   'P 1'
#
loop_
_entity.id
_entity.type
_entity.pdbx_description
1 polymer ?
#
loop_
_entity_poly.entity_id
_entity_poly.type
_entity_poly.pdbx_seq_one_letter_code
_entity_poly.pdbx_strand_id
1 'polypeptide(L)'
;MNVVQGFGKLYFYVPKGLTASSIFFHAFSVKEAGRVLIHDADGKLAAEMEDDFNEPQAVGFRVPEGQDGKVWSVSLVSPRNPDWKLDDCKVWLGGSLPGVLSLKPEWAERLSRPFVVNWRRVFDCERESPIAVAQWDRPAEKGESLPAFSVGLSAEQAHSGKQSLRIEMKLPDKAADSRLLKVFTKPVEIRTLERVKFWLYGDGSVRKLTIRVRDQSQEHHYCPAGAITWKGWGEVAADFAAAEVSVSGGDGDKRIDGPQVSLVIQILHEPGQPTRSVYYIDGLAVSP
;
A
#
# COMPACT_ATOMS: atom_id res chain seq x y z
N MET A 1 10.40 15.15 -5.89
CA MET A 1 11.14 15.99 -6.86
C MET A 1 10.12 16.82 -7.62
N ASN A 2 10.33 18.12 -7.79
CA ASN A 2 9.53 18.96 -8.68
C ASN A 2 10.24 19.02 -10.03
N VAL A 3 9.50 18.93 -11.13
CA VAL A 3 10.03 18.92 -12.50
C VAL A 3 9.24 19.85 -13.39
N VAL A 4 9.97 20.62 -14.17
CA VAL A 4 9.49 21.54 -15.21
C VAL A 4 9.74 20.84 -16.55
N GLN A 5 8.75 20.81 -17.44
CA GLN A 5 8.84 20.15 -18.76
C GLN A 5 9.20 18.64 -18.75
N GLY A 6 8.93 17.95 -17.63
CA GLY A 6 9.15 16.51 -17.49
C GLY A 6 10.63 16.10 -17.49
N PHE A 7 10.89 14.83 -17.78
CA PHE A 7 12.26 14.27 -17.80
C PHE A 7 12.33 13.01 -18.66
N GLY A 8 13.53 12.78 -19.21
CA GLY A 8 13.88 11.54 -19.91
C GLY A 8 13.97 10.34 -18.98
N LYS A 9 14.96 9.46 -19.16
CA LYS A 9 15.11 8.31 -18.24
C LYS A 9 15.76 8.75 -16.93
N LEU A 10 15.02 8.58 -15.85
CA LEU A 10 15.58 8.47 -14.50
C LEU A 10 15.53 7.01 -14.06
N TYR A 11 16.52 6.61 -13.29
CA TYR A 11 16.72 5.23 -12.85
C TYR A 11 16.43 5.09 -11.37
N PHE A 12 15.83 3.96 -11.00
CA PHE A 12 15.56 3.58 -9.61
C PHE A 12 15.87 2.09 -9.42
N TYR A 13 16.20 1.72 -8.19
CA TYR A 13 16.45 0.32 -7.85
C TYR A 13 15.17 -0.36 -7.38
N VAL A 14 14.87 -1.54 -7.90
CA VAL A 14 13.76 -2.39 -7.44
C VAL A 14 14.32 -3.39 -6.42
N PRO A 15 13.92 -3.33 -5.14
CA PRO A 15 14.44 -4.26 -4.13
C PRO A 15 14.09 -5.71 -4.38
N LYS A 16 14.91 -6.62 -3.84
CA LYS A 16 14.64 -8.07 -3.92
C LYS A 16 13.32 -8.43 -3.23
N GLY A 17 12.60 -9.37 -3.84
CA GLY A 17 11.29 -9.85 -3.41
C GLY A 17 10.14 -8.85 -3.60
N LEU A 18 10.41 -7.67 -4.16
CA LEU A 18 9.36 -6.75 -4.59
C LEU A 18 8.66 -7.32 -5.82
N THR A 19 7.33 -7.37 -5.79
CA THR A 19 6.52 -7.96 -6.88
C THR A 19 5.59 -6.96 -7.55
N ALA A 20 5.40 -5.80 -6.92
CA ALA A 20 4.79 -4.62 -7.50
C ALA A 20 5.12 -3.41 -6.62
N SER A 21 5.10 -2.23 -7.23
CA SER A 21 5.19 -0.94 -6.56
C SER A 21 4.48 0.15 -7.37
N SER A 22 4.56 1.39 -6.90
CA SER A 22 4.02 2.57 -7.58
C SER A 22 5.01 3.73 -7.56
N ILE A 23 4.86 4.61 -8.55
CA ILE A 23 5.47 5.93 -8.57
C ILE A 23 4.34 6.94 -8.70
N PHE A 24 4.39 7.99 -7.89
CA PHE A 24 3.32 8.97 -7.80
C PHE A 24 3.65 10.23 -8.59
N PHE A 25 2.61 10.79 -9.19
CA PHE A 25 2.66 12.01 -10.00
C PHE A 25 1.52 12.94 -9.59
N HIS A 26 1.79 14.24 -9.59
CA HIS A 26 0.82 15.29 -9.32
C HIS A 26 1.21 16.56 -10.09
N ALA A 27 0.32 17.07 -10.93
CA ALA A 27 0.42 18.36 -11.59
C ALA A 27 -0.43 19.38 -10.82
N PHE A 28 0.05 20.62 -10.70
CA PHE A 28 -0.58 21.61 -9.82
C PHE A 28 -1.64 22.45 -10.53
N SER A 29 -1.60 22.56 -11.85
CA SER A 29 -2.56 23.37 -12.62
C SER A 29 -3.38 22.54 -13.59
N VAL A 30 -4.62 22.98 -13.81
CA VAL A 30 -5.51 22.40 -14.82
C VAL A 30 -4.86 22.47 -16.21
N LYS A 31 -4.89 21.34 -16.94
CA LYS A 31 -4.23 21.09 -18.24
C LYS A 31 -2.71 20.93 -18.20
N GLU A 32 -2.07 21.07 -17.03
CA GLU A 32 -0.80 20.40 -16.84
C GLU A 32 -1.08 18.92 -16.74
N ALA A 33 -0.32 18.11 -17.48
CA ALA A 33 -0.55 16.68 -17.60
C ALA A 33 0.75 16.00 -18.01
N GLY A 34 0.77 14.69 -18.01
CA GLY A 34 1.93 13.99 -18.54
C GLY A 34 1.66 12.57 -18.97
N ARG A 35 2.64 12.01 -19.66
CA ARG A 35 2.66 10.59 -20.00
C ARG A 35 3.84 9.95 -19.28
N VAL A 36 3.53 9.10 -18.31
CA VAL A 36 4.50 8.36 -17.52
C VAL A 36 4.81 7.05 -18.21
N LEU A 37 6.10 6.73 -18.33
CA LEU A 37 6.59 5.48 -18.88
C LEU A 37 7.52 4.81 -17.87
N ILE A 38 7.20 3.60 -17.45
CA ILE A 38 8.06 2.78 -16.58
C ILE A 38 8.58 1.60 -17.40
N HIS A 39 9.91 1.45 -17.46
CA HIS A 39 10.56 0.35 -18.15
C HIS A 39 11.29 -0.55 -17.16
N ASP A 40 11.24 -1.86 -17.41
CA ASP A 40 11.99 -2.86 -16.66
C ASP A 40 13.50 -2.80 -16.95
N ALA A 41 14.25 -3.69 -16.29
CA ALA A 41 15.71 -3.72 -16.41
C ALA A 41 16.21 -4.12 -17.81
N ASP A 42 15.36 -4.77 -18.60
CA ASP A 42 15.65 -5.15 -19.98
C ASP A 42 15.20 -4.05 -20.98
N GLY A 43 14.65 -2.95 -20.45
CA GLY A 43 14.18 -1.80 -21.23
C GLY A 43 12.80 -1.99 -21.85
N LYS A 44 12.05 -3.02 -21.46
CA LYS A 44 10.68 -3.24 -21.91
C LYS A 44 9.72 -2.39 -21.09
N LEU A 45 8.70 -1.83 -21.76
CA LEU A 45 7.66 -1.05 -21.10
C LEU A 45 6.85 -1.95 -20.14
N ALA A 46 6.93 -1.63 -18.85
CA ALA A 46 6.26 -2.36 -17.77
C ALA A 46 4.94 -1.68 -17.34
N ALA A 47 4.87 -0.35 -17.42
CA ALA A 47 3.66 0.42 -17.18
C ALA A 47 3.66 1.74 -17.98
N GLU A 48 2.48 2.19 -18.35
CA GLU A 48 2.24 3.50 -18.98
C GLU A 48 0.95 4.09 -18.40
N MET A 49 0.97 5.39 -18.11
CA MET A 49 -0.20 6.16 -17.73
C MET A 49 -0.12 7.54 -18.36
N GLU A 50 -1.21 8.01 -18.94
CA GLU A 50 -1.36 9.39 -19.39
C GLU A 50 -2.59 9.97 -18.68
N ASP A 51 -2.39 11.05 -17.93
CA ASP A 51 -3.45 11.68 -17.13
C ASP A 51 -3.10 13.15 -16.86
N ASP A 52 -4.09 13.93 -16.41
CA ASP A 52 -3.91 15.32 -15.98
C ASP A 52 -3.19 15.44 -14.62
N PHE A 53 -3.20 14.38 -13.81
CA PHE A 53 -2.55 14.37 -12.50
C PHE A 53 -2.94 15.53 -11.57
N ASN A 54 -4.12 16.14 -11.75
CA ASN A 54 -4.60 17.25 -10.90
C ASN A 54 -4.79 16.80 -9.43
N GLU A 55 -4.92 15.49 -9.22
CA GLU A 55 -4.84 14.84 -7.92
C GLU A 55 -3.66 13.84 -7.95
N PRO A 56 -2.98 13.60 -6.82
CA PRO A 56 -1.93 12.58 -6.73
C PRO A 56 -2.37 11.22 -7.28
N GLN A 57 -1.77 10.79 -8.39
CA GLN A 57 -2.03 9.47 -8.99
C GLN A 57 -0.86 8.53 -8.76
N ALA A 58 -1.17 7.28 -8.40
CA ALA A 58 -0.20 6.20 -8.32
C ALA A 58 -0.11 5.47 -9.66
N VAL A 59 1.03 5.59 -10.34
CA VAL A 59 1.34 4.76 -11.52
C VAL A 59 1.89 3.43 -11.02
N GLY A 60 1.00 2.45 -10.90
CA GLY A 60 1.33 1.09 -10.47
C GLY A 60 2.06 0.28 -11.55
N PHE A 61 3.03 -0.53 -11.14
CA PHE A 61 3.72 -1.47 -12.02
C PHE A 61 3.97 -2.80 -11.31
N ARG A 62 3.96 -3.89 -12.08
CA ARG A 62 4.32 -5.23 -11.61
C ARG A 62 5.80 -5.47 -11.83
N VAL A 63 6.42 -6.24 -10.93
CA VAL A 63 7.80 -6.70 -11.04
C VAL A 63 7.76 -8.20 -11.33
N PRO A 64 8.03 -8.62 -12.57
CA PRO A 64 8.09 -10.05 -12.92
C PRO A 64 9.18 -10.79 -12.12
N GLU A 65 9.03 -12.11 -12.03
CA GLU A 65 10.05 -12.97 -11.40
C GLU A 65 11.43 -12.75 -12.04
N GLY A 66 12.45 -12.55 -11.22
CA GLY A 66 13.82 -12.29 -11.67
C GLY A 66 14.06 -10.87 -12.20
N GLN A 67 13.07 -9.97 -12.12
CA GLN A 67 13.26 -8.54 -12.39
C GLN A 67 13.45 -7.70 -11.12
N ASP A 68 13.29 -8.30 -9.95
CA ASP A 68 13.64 -7.74 -8.65
C ASP A 68 15.17 -7.72 -8.45
N GLY A 69 15.64 -6.85 -7.57
CA GLY A 69 17.06 -6.64 -7.34
C GLY A 69 17.81 -5.98 -8.51
N LYS A 70 17.09 -5.39 -9.47
CA LYS A 70 17.63 -4.75 -10.68
C LYS A 70 17.27 -3.26 -10.74
N VAL A 71 17.94 -2.55 -11.64
CA VAL A 71 17.66 -1.13 -11.92
C VAL A 71 16.63 -1.00 -13.02
N TRP A 72 15.59 -0.24 -12.74
CA TRP A 72 14.49 0.08 -13.66
C TRP A 72 14.55 1.56 -14.03
N SER A 73 13.72 2.01 -14.97
CA SER A 73 13.65 3.43 -15.34
C SER A 73 12.23 3.96 -15.42
N VAL A 74 12.10 5.26 -15.13
CA VAL A 74 10.87 6.03 -15.26
C VAL A 74 11.14 7.28 -16.09
N SER A 75 10.16 7.67 -16.90
CA SER A 75 10.16 8.90 -17.68
C SER A 75 8.82 9.60 -17.54
N LEU A 76 8.85 10.93 -17.61
CA LEU A 76 7.66 11.77 -17.70
C LEU A 76 7.81 12.60 -18.98
N VAL A 77 7.02 12.25 -20.00
CA VAL A 77 7.10 12.83 -21.34
C VAL A 77 5.81 13.55 -21.70
N SER A 78 5.84 14.29 -22.82
CA SER A 78 4.69 15.05 -23.28
C SER A 78 3.46 14.15 -23.47
N PRO A 79 2.27 14.62 -23.07
CA PRO A 79 1.03 13.88 -23.31
C PRO A 79 0.75 13.77 -24.81
N ARG A 80 0.00 12.75 -25.22
CA ARG A 80 -0.52 12.63 -26.59
C ARG A 80 -1.70 13.56 -26.82
N ASN A 81 -2.46 13.89 -25.77
CA ASN A 81 -3.52 14.88 -25.85
C ASN A 81 -2.95 16.27 -26.18
N PRO A 82 -3.32 16.89 -27.32
CA PRO A 82 -2.79 18.20 -27.73
C PRO A 82 -3.29 19.37 -26.86
N ASP A 83 -4.37 19.18 -26.10
CA ASP A 83 -4.92 20.19 -25.18
C ASP A 83 -4.20 20.25 -23.84
N TRP A 84 -3.28 19.30 -23.59
CA TRP A 84 -2.50 19.19 -22.38
C TRP A 84 -1.06 19.61 -22.58
N LYS A 85 -0.44 20.12 -21.52
CA LYS A 85 0.95 20.54 -21.51
C LYS A 85 1.69 19.83 -20.39
N LEU A 86 2.91 19.41 -20.68
CA LEU A 86 3.79 18.88 -19.65
C LEU A 86 4.50 20.05 -18.96
N ASP A 87 4.05 20.38 -17.76
CA ASP A 87 4.71 21.35 -16.90
C ASP A 87 4.46 21.04 -15.42
N ASP A 88 5.28 21.64 -14.54
CA ASP A 88 5.13 21.66 -13.08
C ASP A 88 4.54 20.40 -12.43
N CYS A 89 5.26 19.29 -12.57
CA CYS A 89 4.88 18.01 -11.95
C CYS A 89 5.71 17.71 -10.70
N LYS A 90 5.07 17.19 -9.67
CA LYS A 90 5.73 16.57 -8.52
C LYS A 90 5.77 15.06 -8.70
N VAL A 91 6.93 14.47 -8.45
CA VAL A 91 7.19 13.02 -8.53
C VAL A 91 7.79 12.50 -7.23
N TRP A 92 7.28 11.36 -6.75
CA TRP A 92 7.85 10.63 -5.62
C TRP A 92 7.63 9.14 -5.77
N LEU A 93 8.51 8.35 -5.15
CA LEU A 93 8.46 6.89 -5.18
C LEU A 93 7.52 6.38 -4.09
N GLY A 94 6.86 5.25 -4.35
CA GLY A 94 6.12 4.53 -3.32
C GLY A 94 7.03 4.01 -2.21
N GLY A 95 6.47 3.80 -1.02
CA GLY A 95 7.23 3.46 0.19
C GLY A 95 7.98 2.13 0.11
N SER A 96 7.63 1.27 -0.86
CA SER A 96 8.35 0.02 -1.10
C SER A 96 9.62 0.15 -1.95
N LEU A 97 9.87 1.32 -2.55
CA LEU A 97 11.08 1.62 -3.31
C LEU A 97 12.08 2.42 -2.47
N PRO A 98 13.39 2.23 -2.69
CA PRO A 98 14.41 3.13 -2.15
C PRO A 98 14.15 4.53 -2.72
N GLY A 99 14.19 5.56 -1.87
CA GLY A 99 13.87 6.95 -2.23
C GLY A 99 14.87 7.66 -3.17
N VAL A 100 15.50 6.93 -4.08
CA VAL A 100 16.56 7.42 -4.97
C VAL A 100 16.10 7.34 -6.42
N LEU A 101 16.07 8.50 -7.07
CA LEU A 101 16.01 8.65 -8.53
C LEU A 101 17.35 9.18 -9.01
N SER A 102 17.90 8.57 -10.06
CA SER A 102 19.22 8.95 -10.59
C SER A 102 19.26 9.10 -12.10
N LEU A 103 20.17 9.95 -12.59
CA LEU A 103 20.43 10.10 -14.02
C LEU A 103 21.20 8.91 -14.61
N LYS A 104 21.85 8.10 -13.77
CA LYS A 104 22.65 6.95 -14.21
C LYS A 104 22.23 5.66 -13.51
N PRO A 105 22.15 4.52 -14.22
CA PRO A 105 21.71 3.26 -13.63
C PRO A 105 22.64 2.79 -12.51
N GLU A 106 23.96 2.92 -12.66
CA GLU A 106 24.93 2.51 -11.65
C GLU A 106 24.85 3.35 -10.36
N TRP A 107 24.36 4.58 -10.45
CA TRP A 107 24.11 5.43 -9.28
C TRP A 107 22.83 5.04 -8.58
N ALA A 108 21.77 4.70 -9.32
CA ALA A 108 20.52 4.22 -8.73
C ALA A 108 20.78 2.97 -7.86
N GLU A 109 21.53 1.99 -8.37
CA GLU A 109 21.89 0.81 -7.57
C GLU A 109 22.74 1.18 -6.34
N ARG A 110 23.87 1.86 -6.56
CA ARG A 110 24.84 2.15 -5.49
C ARG A 110 24.27 3.00 -4.37
N LEU A 111 23.54 4.06 -4.72
CA LEU A 111 22.98 5.03 -3.76
C LEU A 111 21.73 4.51 -3.08
N SER A 112 21.03 3.54 -3.67
CA SER A 112 19.87 2.90 -3.02
C SER A 112 20.27 1.98 -1.88
N ARG A 113 21.49 1.41 -1.89
CA ARG A 113 21.95 0.39 -0.92
C ARG A 113 21.60 0.67 0.55
N PRO A 114 21.80 1.89 1.09
CA PRO A 114 21.47 2.19 2.49
C PRO A 114 19.97 2.14 2.81
N PHE A 115 19.12 2.19 1.78
CA PHE A 115 17.66 2.28 1.88
C PHE A 115 16.94 1.04 1.31
N VAL A 116 17.68 0.03 0.85
CA VAL A 116 17.08 -1.18 0.27
C VAL A 116 16.38 -1.96 1.36
N VAL A 117 15.11 -2.27 1.10
CA VAL A 117 14.26 -3.10 1.96
C VAL A 117 14.07 -4.47 1.31
N ASN A 118 14.37 -5.55 2.02
CA ASN A 118 14.17 -6.90 1.49
C ASN A 118 12.75 -7.38 1.79
N TRP A 119 11.91 -7.37 0.77
CA TRP A 119 10.50 -7.76 0.94
C TRP A 119 10.35 -9.27 0.84
N ARG A 120 9.76 -9.87 1.87
CA ARG A 120 9.29 -11.25 1.82
C ARG A 120 7.77 -11.23 1.69
N ARG A 121 7.27 -11.73 0.57
CA ARG A 121 5.84 -11.97 0.38
C ARG A 121 5.35 -12.99 1.41
N VAL A 122 4.24 -12.68 2.07
CA VAL A 122 3.60 -13.55 3.06
C VAL A 122 2.33 -14.15 2.48
N PHE A 123 1.50 -13.35 1.82
CA PHE A 123 0.24 -13.79 1.24
C PHE A 123 -0.02 -13.12 -0.12
N ASP A 124 -0.45 -13.92 -1.10
CA ASP A 124 -0.89 -13.47 -2.43
C ASP A 124 -2.35 -13.85 -2.75
N CYS A 125 -3.09 -14.40 -1.78
CA CYS A 125 -4.51 -14.71 -1.92
C CYS A 125 -4.86 -15.74 -3.03
N GLU A 126 -3.90 -16.48 -3.58
CA GLU A 126 -4.14 -17.38 -4.71
C GLU A 126 -4.59 -18.79 -4.33
N ARG A 127 -4.39 -19.20 -3.07
CA ARG A 127 -4.66 -20.59 -2.62
C ARG A 127 -5.60 -20.67 -1.44
N GLU A 128 -5.37 -19.83 -0.43
CA GLU A 128 -6.15 -19.83 0.80
C GLU A 128 -6.28 -18.43 1.38
N SER A 129 -7.33 -18.22 2.18
CA SER A 129 -7.49 -16.96 2.88
C SER A 129 -6.42 -16.82 3.97
N PRO A 130 -5.72 -15.67 4.02
CA PRO A 130 -4.76 -15.38 5.07
C PRO A 130 -5.43 -15.01 6.41
N ILE A 131 -6.76 -14.95 6.46
CA ILE A 131 -7.51 -14.42 7.60
C ILE A 131 -7.88 -15.54 8.57
N ALA A 132 -7.56 -15.32 9.84
CA ALA A 132 -7.97 -16.20 10.93
C ALA A 132 -9.34 -15.80 11.48
N VAL A 133 -9.56 -14.50 11.70
CA VAL A 133 -10.80 -13.96 12.24
C VAL A 133 -10.98 -12.50 11.86
N ALA A 134 -12.23 -12.05 11.74
CA ALA A 134 -12.58 -10.64 11.67
C ALA A 134 -13.66 -10.33 12.71
N GLN A 135 -13.60 -9.14 13.32
CA GLN A 135 -14.56 -8.71 14.34
C GLN A 135 -14.58 -7.19 14.49
N TRP A 136 -15.73 -6.67 14.94
CA TRP A 136 -15.83 -5.29 15.41
C TRP A 136 -15.17 -5.13 16.79
N ASP A 137 -14.77 -3.90 17.11
CA ASP A 137 -14.05 -3.56 18.34
C ASP A 137 -14.87 -3.72 19.61
N ARG A 138 -16.18 -3.55 19.53
CA ARG A 138 -17.13 -3.78 20.62
C ARG A 138 -18.36 -4.54 20.13
N PRO A 139 -18.95 -5.41 20.98
CA PRO A 139 -20.23 -6.00 20.67
C PRO A 139 -21.29 -4.92 20.60
N ALA A 140 -22.40 -5.20 19.91
CA ALA A 140 -23.53 -4.30 19.95
C ALA A 140 -24.28 -4.42 21.28
N GLU A 141 -24.84 -3.30 21.69
CA GLU A 141 -25.71 -3.26 22.84
C GLU A 141 -27.10 -3.82 22.50
N LYS A 142 -27.86 -4.20 23.53
CA LYS A 142 -29.18 -4.81 23.36
C LYS A 142 -30.12 -3.84 22.65
N GLY A 143 -30.57 -4.21 21.44
CA GLY A 143 -31.51 -3.43 20.63
C GLY A 143 -30.85 -2.56 19.55
N GLU A 144 -29.52 -2.56 19.45
CA GLU A 144 -28.81 -1.87 18.37
C GLU A 144 -28.80 -2.72 17.08
N SER A 145 -28.93 -2.07 15.92
CA SER A 145 -28.69 -2.73 14.64
C SER A 145 -27.22 -3.05 14.47
N LEU A 146 -26.89 -4.32 14.23
CA LEU A 146 -25.50 -4.77 14.14
C LEU A 146 -24.83 -4.25 12.86
N PRO A 147 -23.62 -3.69 12.94
CA PRO A 147 -22.78 -3.60 11.77
C PRO A 147 -22.40 -5.03 11.32
N ALA A 148 -22.56 -5.32 10.04
CA ALA A 148 -22.21 -6.59 9.42
C ALA A 148 -20.90 -6.47 8.64
N PHE A 149 -20.21 -7.60 8.47
CA PHE A 149 -19.05 -7.69 7.59
C PHE A 149 -19.00 -9.06 6.91
N SER A 150 -18.28 -9.13 5.80
CA SER A 150 -17.85 -10.39 5.20
C SER A 150 -16.40 -10.28 4.75
N VAL A 151 -15.64 -11.36 4.96
CA VAL A 151 -14.22 -11.44 4.61
C VAL A 151 -13.96 -12.77 3.92
N GLY A 152 -13.34 -12.74 2.74
CA GLY A 152 -13.08 -13.96 1.96
C GLY A 152 -12.29 -13.67 0.69
N LEU A 153 -11.87 -14.72 -0.02
CA LEU A 153 -11.23 -14.55 -1.33
C LEU A 153 -12.27 -14.15 -2.38
N SER A 154 -11.88 -13.29 -3.32
CA SER A 154 -12.73 -12.85 -4.43
C SER A 154 -11.89 -12.70 -5.70
N ALA A 155 -12.52 -12.96 -6.85
CA ALA A 155 -11.96 -12.69 -8.17
C ALA A 155 -12.51 -11.37 -8.78
N GLU A 156 -13.35 -10.62 -8.05
CA GLU A 156 -13.95 -9.37 -8.54
C GLU A 156 -12.90 -8.28 -8.80
N GLN A 157 -11.86 -8.23 -7.97
CA GLN A 157 -10.68 -7.40 -8.15
C GLN A 157 -9.46 -8.24 -7.78
N ALA A 158 -8.40 -8.17 -8.57
CA ALA A 158 -7.11 -8.78 -8.26
C ALA A 158 -6.00 -7.81 -8.65
N HIS A 159 -5.09 -7.51 -7.73
CA HIS A 159 -3.97 -6.63 -8.04
C HIS A 159 -2.87 -7.41 -8.78
N SER A 160 -2.58 -8.60 -8.29
CA SER A 160 -1.74 -9.63 -8.88
C SER A 160 -2.51 -10.95 -8.94
N GLY A 161 -2.04 -11.91 -9.75
CA GLY A 161 -2.70 -13.21 -9.85
C GLY A 161 -4.16 -13.13 -10.34
N LYS A 162 -5.04 -13.92 -9.72
CA LYS A 162 -6.45 -14.08 -10.10
C LYS A 162 -7.41 -13.68 -8.98
N GLN A 163 -6.95 -13.56 -7.75
CA GLN A 163 -7.81 -13.30 -6.60
C GLN A 163 -7.19 -12.27 -5.64
N SER A 164 -8.03 -11.72 -4.78
CA SER A 164 -7.60 -10.91 -3.65
C SER A 164 -8.47 -11.21 -2.42
N LEU A 165 -8.05 -10.71 -1.26
CA LEU A 165 -8.90 -10.69 -0.08
C LEU A 165 -9.95 -9.60 -0.23
N ARG A 166 -11.24 -9.95 -0.22
CA ARG A 166 -12.35 -9.02 -0.17
C ARG A 166 -12.79 -8.80 1.27
N ILE A 167 -12.99 -7.54 1.65
CA ILE A 167 -13.54 -7.12 2.93
C ILE A 167 -14.74 -6.23 2.63
N GLU A 168 -15.94 -6.68 2.97
CA GLU A 168 -17.14 -5.85 2.92
C GLU A 168 -17.56 -5.46 4.32
N MET A 169 -17.86 -4.17 4.48
CA MET A 169 -18.34 -3.56 5.70
C MET A 169 -19.72 -2.97 5.42
N LYS A 170 -20.69 -3.26 6.30
CA LYS A 170 -22.03 -2.67 6.26
C LYS A 170 -22.42 -2.21 7.65
N LEU A 171 -22.50 -0.91 7.85
CA LEU A 171 -22.99 -0.28 9.05
C LEU A 171 -24.48 0.09 8.89
N PRO A 172 -25.22 0.24 10.01
CA PRO A 172 -26.58 0.78 9.97
C PRO A 172 -26.62 2.21 9.40
N ASP A 173 -27.74 2.59 8.79
CA ASP A 173 -27.91 3.92 8.14
C ASP A 173 -27.73 5.11 9.09
N LYS A 174 -27.88 4.88 10.40
CA LYS A 174 -27.71 5.87 11.47
C LYS A 174 -26.57 5.49 12.42
N ALA A 175 -25.45 4.99 11.89
CA ALA A 175 -24.25 4.77 12.71
C ALA A 175 -23.77 6.13 13.28
N ALA A 176 -24.21 6.45 14.51
CA ALA A 176 -23.89 7.70 15.19
C ALA A 176 -22.50 7.67 15.86
N ASP A 177 -21.96 6.47 16.05
CA ASP A 177 -20.70 6.24 16.73
C ASP A 177 -19.61 5.73 15.78
N SER A 178 -18.36 5.95 16.18
CA SER A 178 -17.23 5.28 15.56
C SER A 178 -17.26 3.76 15.84
N ARG A 179 -16.82 2.99 14.84
CA ARG A 179 -16.71 1.53 14.87
C ARG A 179 -15.42 1.11 14.18
N LEU A 180 -14.68 0.18 14.76
CA LEU A 180 -13.41 -0.29 14.20
C LEU A 180 -13.52 -1.76 13.82
N LEU A 181 -13.45 -2.06 12.52
CA LEU A 181 -13.32 -3.45 12.06
C LEU A 181 -11.86 -3.88 12.20
N LYS A 182 -11.63 -5.02 12.87
CA LYS A 182 -10.32 -5.64 13.05
C LYS A 182 -10.28 -6.94 12.26
N VAL A 183 -9.40 -7.03 11.27
CA VAL A 183 -9.21 -8.21 10.43
C VAL A 183 -7.85 -8.83 10.74
N PHE A 184 -7.85 -10.02 11.35
CA PHE A 184 -6.68 -10.70 11.88
C PHE A 184 -6.17 -11.73 10.89
N THR A 185 -4.89 -11.69 10.56
CA THR A 185 -4.25 -12.74 9.78
C THR A 185 -4.02 -14.00 10.62
N LYS A 186 -3.81 -15.14 9.96
CA LYS A 186 -3.11 -16.28 10.55
C LYS A 186 -1.71 -15.82 10.99
N PRO A 187 -1.11 -16.45 12.02
CA PRO A 187 0.25 -16.14 12.44
C PRO A 187 1.25 -16.28 11.28
N VAL A 188 2.20 -15.37 11.23
CA VAL A 188 3.25 -15.30 10.20
C VAL A 188 4.58 -15.59 10.88
N GLU A 189 5.34 -16.54 10.33
CA GLU A 189 6.67 -16.89 10.86
C GLU A 189 7.69 -15.81 10.51
N ILE A 190 8.05 -14.99 11.48
CA ILE A 190 9.01 -13.90 11.33
C ILE A 190 9.70 -13.66 12.68
N ARG A 191 11.02 -13.43 12.67
CA ARG A 191 11.81 -13.20 13.89
C ARG A 191 11.82 -11.75 14.33
N THR A 192 11.94 -10.84 13.37
CA THR A 192 11.92 -9.38 13.57
C THR A 192 11.14 -8.77 12.41
N LEU A 193 10.38 -7.72 12.69
CA LEU A 193 9.55 -7.05 11.70
C LEU A 193 9.71 -5.54 11.87
N GLU A 194 10.18 -4.86 10.82
CA GLU A 194 10.21 -3.40 10.78
C GLU A 194 9.13 -2.84 9.85
N ARG A 195 8.76 -3.57 8.78
CA ARG A 195 7.83 -3.04 7.78
C ARG A 195 6.80 -4.05 7.31
N VAL A 196 5.59 -3.56 7.07
CA VAL A 196 4.49 -4.30 6.43
C VAL A 196 4.02 -3.50 5.23
N LYS A 197 3.73 -4.19 4.12
CA LYS A 197 3.04 -3.57 2.99
C LYS A 197 2.01 -4.49 2.36
N PHE A 198 1.04 -3.90 1.68
CA PHE A 198 0.07 -4.58 0.83
C PHE A 198 -0.57 -3.59 -0.13
N TRP A 199 -1.27 -4.09 -1.13
CA TRP A 199 -2.10 -3.30 -2.03
C TRP A 199 -3.54 -3.28 -1.52
N LEU A 200 -4.16 -2.11 -1.54
CA LEU A 200 -5.55 -1.91 -1.16
C LEU A 200 -6.29 -1.22 -2.30
N TYR A 201 -7.40 -1.82 -2.72
CA TYR A 201 -8.36 -1.17 -3.60
C TYR A 201 -9.21 -0.21 -2.77
N GLY A 202 -8.87 1.07 -2.82
CA GLY A 202 -9.54 2.15 -2.12
C GLY A 202 -10.86 2.56 -2.79
N ASP A 203 -11.76 3.09 -1.98
CA ASP A 203 -13.07 3.61 -2.38
C ASP A 203 -13.19 5.14 -2.19
N GLY A 204 -12.12 5.81 -1.73
CA GLY A 204 -12.12 7.23 -1.37
C GLY A 204 -12.90 7.56 -0.10
N SER A 205 -13.19 6.57 0.75
CA SER A 205 -14.02 6.73 1.96
C SER A 205 -13.41 7.54 3.09
N VAL A 206 -12.15 7.95 2.96
CA VAL A 206 -11.35 8.66 3.99
C VAL A 206 -11.27 7.94 5.34
N ARG A 207 -11.54 6.64 5.37
CA ARG A 207 -11.38 5.81 6.58
C ARG A 207 -9.92 5.72 6.99
N LYS A 208 -9.68 5.78 8.29
CA LYS A 208 -8.34 5.62 8.85
C LYS A 208 -7.97 4.14 8.91
N LEU A 209 -6.76 3.83 8.43
CA LEU A 209 -6.15 2.53 8.52
C LEU A 209 -5.08 2.53 9.60
N THR A 210 -5.07 1.48 10.40
CA THR A 210 -3.98 1.17 11.33
C THR A 210 -3.55 -0.26 11.10
N ILE A 211 -2.25 -0.48 10.96
CA ILE A 211 -1.67 -1.82 10.94
C ILE A 211 -1.20 -2.11 12.34
N ARG A 212 -1.80 -3.13 12.96
CA ARG A 212 -1.37 -3.61 14.25
C ARG A 212 -0.62 -4.92 14.12
N VAL A 213 0.49 -5.02 14.83
CA VAL A 213 1.22 -6.27 15.00
C VAL A 213 1.04 -6.75 16.44
N ARG A 214 0.73 -8.02 16.62
CA ARG A 214 0.83 -8.72 17.91
C ARG A 214 2.00 -9.68 17.83
N ASP A 215 2.99 -9.48 18.67
CA ASP A 215 4.23 -10.24 18.69
C ASP A 215 4.08 -11.54 19.53
N GLN A 216 5.18 -12.25 19.79
CA GLN A 216 5.17 -13.42 20.65
C GLN A 216 4.89 -13.08 22.12
N SER A 217 5.43 -11.97 22.64
CA SER A 217 5.30 -11.54 24.03
C SER A 217 3.87 -11.08 24.38
N GLN A 218 3.00 -10.93 23.37
CA GLN A 218 1.67 -10.32 23.44
C GLN A 218 1.71 -8.80 23.51
N GLU A 219 2.84 -8.19 23.17
CA GLU A 219 2.96 -6.78 22.89
C GLU A 219 2.22 -6.45 21.58
N HIS A 220 1.54 -5.30 21.60
CA HIS A 220 0.77 -4.80 20.47
C HIS A 220 1.37 -3.49 19.97
N HIS A 221 1.76 -3.46 18.71
CA HIS A 221 2.33 -2.29 18.04
C HIS A 221 1.32 -1.75 17.04
N TYR A 222 0.92 -0.49 17.19
CA TYR A 222 -0.08 0.17 16.35
C TYR A 222 0.60 1.20 15.47
N CYS A 223 0.74 0.92 14.18
CA CYS A 223 1.28 1.84 13.18
C CYS A 223 0.12 2.44 12.37
N PRO A 224 -0.16 3.75 12.49
CA PRO A 224 -1.08 4.43 11.58
C PRO A 224 -0.59 4.32 10.13
N ALA A 225 -1.49 4.00 9.21
CA ALA A 225 -1.19 3.88 7.77
C ALA A 225 -1.90 4.94 6.92
N GLY A 226 -2.48 5.96 7.57
CA GLY A 226 -3.17 7.06 6.91
C GLY A 226 -4.65 6.78 6.61
N ALA A 227 -5.26 7.67 5.82
CA ALA A 227 -6.65 7.57 5.40
C ALA A 227 -6.78 7.08 3.95
N ILE A 228 -7.85 6.34 3.65
CA ILE A 228 -8.16 5.86 2.29
C ILE A 228 -8.73 7.01 1.45
N THR A 229 -7.87 7.90 0.96
CA THR A 229 -8.26 9.06 0.15
C THR A 229 -8.33 8.77 -1.34
N TRP A 230 -7.83 7.62 -1.79
CA TRP A 230 -7.77 7.24 -3.20
C TRP A 230 -8.89 6.26 -3.60
N LYS A 231 -9.14 6.18 -4.90
CA LYS A 231 -9.98 5.16 -5.54
C LYS A 231 -9.11 4.21 -6.36
N GLY A 232 -9.45 2.92 -6.39
CA GLY A 232 -8.65 1.92 -7.10
C GLY A 232 -7.44 1.44 -6.29
N TRP A 233 -6.49 0.77 -6.93
CA TRP A 233 -5.34 0.18 -6.24
C TRP A 233 -4.34 1.23 -5.75
N GLY A 234 -4.00 1.19 -4.47
CA GLY A 234 -2.93 1.97 -3.86
C GLY A 234 -2.11 1.11 -2.90
N GLU A 235 -0.81 1.43 -2.78
CA GLU A 235 0.07 0.75 -1.83
C GLU A 235 -0.14 1.30 -0.43
N VAL A 236 -0.38 0.41 0.53
CA VAL A 236 -0.36 0.70 1.96
C VAL A 236 0.97 0.19 2.51
N ALA A 237 1.72 1.06 3.19
CA ALA A 237 2.97 0.71 3.85
C ALA A 237 2.95 1.22 5.30
N ALA A 238 3.34 0.34 6.22
CA ALA A 238 3.53 0.63 7.63
C ALA A 238 5.00 0.38 7.98
N ASP A 239 5.72 1.44 8.36
CA ASP A 239 7.13 1.40 8.79
C ASP A 239 7.19 1.60 10.30
N PHE A 240 7.30 0.49 11.04
CA PHE A 240 7.33 0.48 12.50
C PHE A 240 8.64 1.04 13.06
N ALA A 241 9.70 1.12 12.24
CA ALA A 241 10.98 1.71 12.66
C ALA A 241 10.99 3.24 12.52
N ALA A 242 10.22 3.79 11.57
CA ALA A 242 10.17 5.23 11.29
C ALA A 242 8.91 5.95 11.80
N ALA A 243 7.79 5.24 11.98
CA ALA A 243 6.53 5.85 12.37
C ALA A 243 6.41 6.07 13.88
N GLU A 244 5.51 6.98 14.28
CA GLU A 244 5.05 7.05 15.66
C GLU A 244 4.15 5.84 15.95
N VAL A 245 4.70 4.86 16.68
CA VAL A 245 4.03 3.62 17.02
C VAL A 245 3.55 3.69 18.46
N SER A 246 2.25 3.45 18.68
CA SER A 246 1.73 3.19 20.02
C SER A 246 1.99 1.73 20.38
N VAL A 247 2.43 1.46 21.61
CA VAL A 247 2.78 0.12 22.09
C VAL A 247 2.01 -0.18 23.38
N SER A 248 1.48 -1.39 23.51
CA SER A 248 0.74 -1.81 24.72
C SER A 248 0.81 -3.31 24.95
N GLY A 249 0.80 -3.75 26.21
CA GLY A 249 0.85 -5.16 26.58
C GLY A 249 2.29 -5.69 26.60
N GLY A 250 2.44 -7.02 26.61
CA GLY A 250 3.73 -7.69 26.47
C GLY A 250 4.74 -7.43 27.58
N ASP A 251 6.02 -7.54 27.22
CA ASP A 251 7.18 -7.39 28.10
C ASP A 251 7.74 -5.95 28.17
N GLY A 252 7.25 -5.04 27.32
CA GLY A 252 7.53 -3.61 27.38
C GLY A 252 8.83 -3.18 26.73
N ASP A 253 9.48 -4.04 25.93
CA ASP A 253 10.75 -3.73 25.27
C ASP A 253 10.59 -2.88 23.99
N LYS A 254 9.34 -2.76 23.50
CA LYS A 254 8.94 -2.00 22.32
C LYS A 254 9.49 -2.53 21.01
N ARG A 255 9.86 -3.82 20.95
CA ARG A 255 10.36 -4.50 19.75
C ARG A 255 9.37 -5.55 19.30
N ILE A 256 9.27 -5.72 17.99
CA ILE A 256 8.41 -6.75 17.43
C ILE A 256 9.16 -8.07 17.40
N ASP A 257 8.89 -8.91 18.39
CA ASP A 257 9.57 -10.20 18.55
C ASP A 257 8.80 -11.39 17.96
N GLY A 258 9.53 -12.20 17.20
CA GLY A 258 9.10 -13.49 16.69
C GLY A 258 9.14 -14.62 17.72
N PRO A 259 8.99 -15.89 17.29
CA PRO A 259 9.13 -16.40 15.93
C PRO A 259 7.84 -16.33 15.10
N GLN A 260 6.72 -15.95 15.69
CA GLN A 260 5.45 -15.76 15.01
C GLN A 260 4.79 -14.48 15.46
N VAL A 261 4.28 -13.71 14.50
CA VAL A 261 3.49 -12.50 14.77
C VAL A 261 2.15 -12.58 14.06
N SER A 262 1.13 -11.92 14.61
CA SER A 262 -0.17 -11.76 13.95
C SER A 262 -0.33 -10.34 13.47
N LEU A 263 -0.68 -10.17 12.19
CA LEU A 263 -1.00 -8.86 11.62
C LEU A 263 -2.50 -8.61 11.75
N VAL A 264 -2.87 -7.37 12.04
CA VAL A 264 -4.26 -6.95 12.16
C VAL A 264 -4.45 -5.68 11.38
N ILE A 265 -5.27 -5.75 10.33
CA ILE A 265 -5.70 -4.59 9.57
C ILE A 265 -6.90 -4.00 10.30
N GLN A 266 -6.77 -2.76 10.75
CA GLN A 266 -7.81 -2.04 11.47
C GLN A 266 -8.36 -0.93 10.60
N ILE A 267 -9.66 -0.98 10.32
CA ILE A 267 -10.38 -0.01 9.48
C ILE A 267 -11.39 0.73 10.35
N LEU A 268 -11.15 2.03 10.57
CA LEU A 268 -12.01 2.88 11.39
C LEU A 268 -13.13 3.49 10.56
N HIS A 269 -14.36 3.26 10.99
CA HIS A 269 -15.52 4.05 10.62
C HIS A 269 -15.72 5.20 11.61
N GLU A 270 -15.86 6.41 11.08
CA GLU A 270 -16.26 7.62 11.80
C GLU A 270 -17.63 8.11 11.27
N PRO A 271 -18.45 8.76 12.11
CA PRO A 271 -19.74 9.30 11.69
C PRO A 271 -19.64 10.20 10.46
N GLY A 272 -20.61 10.08 9.55
CA GLY A 272 -20.64 10.83 8.27
C GLY A 272 -19.92 10.15 7.11
N GLN A 273 -19.16 9.08 7.35
CA GLN A 273 -18.61 8.25 6.28
C GLN A 273 -19.68 7.33 5.68
N PRO A 274 -19.48 6.82 4.44
CA PRO A 274 -20.42 5.88 3.83
C PRO A 274 -20.73 4.70 4.75
N THR A 275 -21.97 4.23 4.77
CA THR A 275 -22.37 3.10 5.63
C THR A 275 -22.03 1.75 5.01
N ARG A 276 -21.64 1.71 3.73
CA ARG A 276 -21.15 0.52 3.04
C ARG A 276 -19.83 0.80 2.34
N SER A 277 -18.88 -0.12 2.51
CA SER A 277 -17.59 -0.11 1.81
C SER A 277 -17.21 -1.54 1.42
N VAL A 278 -16.56 -1.68 0.26
CA VAL A 278 -15.93 -2.94 -0.18
C VAL A 278 -14.49 -2.64 -0.51
N TYR A 279 -13.58 -3.34 0.17
CA TYR A 279 -12.15 -3.24 -0.02
C TYR A 279 -11.60 -4.54 -0.57
N TYR A 280 -10.52 -4.43 -1.33
CA TYR A 280 -9.77 -5.58 -1.82
C TYR A 280 -8.31 -5.43 -1.41
N ILE A 281 -7.71 -6.48 -0.86
CA ILE A 281 -6.33 -6.49 -0.38
C ILE A 281 -5.55 -7.61 -1.07
N ASP A 282 -4.34 -7.30 -1.52
CA ASP A 282 -3.47 -8.26 -2.18
C ASP A 282 -1.98 -7.96 -1.94
N GLY A 283 -1.12 -8.95 -2.18
CA GLY A 283 0.33 -8.80 -2.21
C GLY A 283 0.93 -8.41 -0.86
N LEU A 284 0.44 -9.00 0.23
CA LEU A 284 0.95 -8.71 1.56
C LEU A 284 2.38 -9.21 1.69
N ALA A 285 3.27 -8.30 2.06
CA ALA A 285 4.70 -8.55 2.24
C ALA A 285 5.22 -7.86 3.50
N VAL A 286 6.31 -8.41 4.02
CA VAL A 286 6.97 -7.92 5.24
C VAL A 286 8.46 -7.74 5.01
N SER A 287 9.08 -6.85 5.77
CA SER A 287 10.53 -6.75 5.90
C SER A 287 10.92 -6.81 7.36
N PRO A 288 11.99 -7.56 7.69
CA PRO A 288 12.75 -7.32 8.91
C PRO A 288 13.31 -5.91 8.95
#